data_AF-A0A5N6QAI4-F1
#
_entry.id   AF-A0A5N6QAI4-F1
#
_cell.length_a   1.000
_cell.length_b   1.000
_cell.length_c   1.000
_cell.angle_alpha   90.00
_cell.angle_beta   90.00
_cell.angle_gamma   90.00
#
_symmetry.space_group_name_H-M   'P 1'
#
loop_
_entity.id
_entity.type
_entity.pdbx_description
1 polymer ?
#
loop_
_entity_poly.entity_id
_entity_poly.type
_entity_poly.pdbx_seq_one_letter_code
_entity_poly.pdbx_strand_id
1 'polypeptide(L)'
;MSSALPRNLLALLLLTLALQISDGQFDGWCIADEQTPDDELQKALDWACGKGGADCSQIQVNKPCYLPNTIRDHASYAFNNYYQKFKSKGASCYFNSAAIVTDLDPSHNSCKFEHIP
;
A
#
# COMPACT_ATOMS: atom_id res chain seq x y z
N MET A 1 42.53 -6.02 27.02
CA MET A 1 42.23 -7.32 26.38
C MET A 1 41.13 -7.07 25.37
N SER A 2 41.49 -6.79 24.11
CA SER A 2 40.50 -6.53 23.06
C SER A 2 39.84 -7.86 22.67
N SER A 3 38.60 -8.05 23.09
CA SER A 3 37.76 -9.14 22.59
C SER A 3 37.41 -8.84 21.13
N ALA A 4 38.19 -9.40 20.21
CA ALA A 4 37.83 -9.43 18.80
C ALA A 4 36.55 -10.28 18.68
N LEU A 5 35.44 -9.64 18.29
CA LEU A 5 34.22 -10.34 17.90
C LEU A 5 34.59 -11.36 16.80
N PRO A 6 34.21 -12.64 16.94
CA PRO A 6 34.58 -13.66 15.98
C PRO A 6 34.00 -13.26 14.62
N ARG A 7 34.82 -13.27 13.55
CA ARG A 7 34.45 -12.85 12.18
C ARG A 7 33.19 -13.55 11.65
N ASN A 8 32.85 -14.70 12.22
CA ASN A 8 31.65 -15.47 11.92
C ASN A 8 30.36 -14.84 12.47
N LEU A 9 30.44 -14.05 13.55
CA LEU A 9 29.30 -13.33 14.13
C LEU A 9 28.83 -12.19 13.21
N LEU A 10 29.77 -11.53 12.53
CA LEU A 10 29.48 -10.47 11.56
C LEU A 10 28.78 -11.03 10.31
N ALA A 11 29.18 -12.23 9.87
CA ALA A 11 28.54 -12.93 8.76
C ALA A 11 27.10 -13.36 9.12
N LEU A 12 26.87 -13.93 10.30
CA LEU A 12 25.52 -14.27 10.77
C LEU A 12 24.59 -13.04 10.86
N LEU A 13 25.11 -11.89 11.30
CA LEU A 13 24.32 -10.64 11.35
C LEU A 13 23.96 -10.12 9.94
N LEU A 14 24.82 -10.33 8.94
CA LEU A 14 24.55 -9.92 7.56
C LEU A 14 23.53 -10.84 6.87
N LEU A 15 23.55 -12.14 7.18
CA LEU A 15 22.58 -13.11 6.67
C LEU A 15 21.16 -12.87 7.18
N THR A 16 20.97 -12.35 8.41
CA THR A 16 19.63 -12.01 8.92
C THR A 16 19.05 -10.75 8.27
N LEU A 17 19.87 -9.78 7.85
CA LEU A 17 19.41 -8.62 7.09
C LEU A 17 18.93 -8.98 5.68
N ALA A 18 19.51 -10.00 5.05
CA ALA A 18 19.15 -10.42 3.69
C ALA A 18 17.83 -11.21 3.62
N LEU A 19 17.33 -11.73 4.75
CA LEU A 19 16.19 -12.66 4.82
C LEU A 19 14.81 -11.98 4.95
N GLN A 20 14.72 -10.65 4.91
CA GLN A 20 13.45 -9.94 5.16
C GLN A 20 12.73 -9.44 3.91
N ILE A 21 13.28 -9.62 2.70
CA ILE A 21 12.57 -9.28 1.47
C ILE A 21 11.69 -10.47 1.08
N SER A 22 10.52 -10.57 1.71
CA SER A 22 9.46 -11.47 1.27
C SER A 22 8.92 -10.94 -0.06
N ASP A 23 9.17 -11.66 -1.16
CA ASP A 23 8.59 -11.38 -2.48
C ASP A 23 7.05 -11.35 -2.47
N GLY A 24 6.41 -11.87 -1.41
CA GLY A 24 4.95 -11.89 -1.26
C GLY A 24 4.30 -10.57 -0.83
N GLN A 25 5.05 -9.51 -0.55
CA GLN A 25 4.46 -8.23 -0.13
C GLN A 25 4.04 -7.32 -1.31
N PHE A 26 4.29 -7.75 -2.55
CA PHE A 26 4.00 -6.97 -3.76
C PHE A 26 2.86 -7.53 -4.61
N ASP A 27 2.34 -8.71 -4.28
CA ASP A 27 1.21 -9.31 -4.99
C ASP A 27 -0.11 -8.88 -4.34
N GLY A 28 -1.16 -8.68 -5.14
CA GLY A 28 -2.49 -8.25 -4.67
C GLY A 28 -2.77 -6.73 -4.72
N TRP A 29 -3.88 -6.34 -4.09
CA TRP A 29 -4.40 -4.97 -4.07
C TRP A 29 -4.20 -4.32 -2.70
N CYS A 30 -3.89 -3.02 -2.68
CA CYS A 30 -3.81 -2.26 -1.43
C CYS A 30 -5.12 -1.52 -1.18
N ILE A 31 -5.86 -1.89 -0.14
CA ILE A 31 -7.16 -1.30 0.21
C ILE A 31 -7.12 -0.64 1.58
N ALA A 32 -8.09 0.23 1.88
CA ALA A 32 -8.22 0.83 3.20
C ALA A 32 -8.56 -0.24 4.25
N ASP A 33 -7.97 -0.13 5.44
CA ASP A 33 -8.35 -0.96 6.58
C ASP A 33 -9.72 -0.50 7.12
N GLU A 34 -10.63 -1.46 7.32
CA GLU A 34 -11.97 -1.20 7.82
C GLU A 34 -11.99 -0.65 9.26
N GLN A 35 -10.93 -0.90 10.03
CA GLN A 35 -10.79 -0.46 11.41
C GLN A 35 -10.24 0.96 11.54
N THR A 36 -9.72 1.54 10.46
CA THR A 36 -9.15 2.90 10.48
C THR A 36 -10.27 3.96 10.53
N PRO A 37 -10.18 4.95 11.45
CA PRO A 37 -11.11 6.07 11.49
C PRO A 37 -11.11 6.91 10.20
N ASP A 38 -12.29 7.43 9.82
CA ASP A 38 -12.46 8.21 8.58
C ASP A 38 -11.54 9.45 8.51
N ASP A 39 -11.20 10.08 9.64
CA ASP A 39 -10.33 11.25 9.64
C ASP A 39 -8.86 10.91 9.38
N GLU A 40 -8.43 9.69 9.74
CA GLU A 40 -7.11 9.16 9.37
C GLU A 40 -7.10 8.73 7.91
N LEU A 41 -8.17 8.06 7.45
CA LEU A 41 -8.34 7.70 6.04
C LEU A 41 -8.35 8.92 5.13
N GLN A 42 -9.02 10.01 5.53
CA GLN A 42 -9.05 11.25 4.76
C GLN A 42 -7.66 11.86 4.61
N LYS A 43 -6.87 11.94 5.68
CA LYS A 43 -5.49 12.45 5.62
C LYS A 43 -4.61 11.61 4.70
N ALA A 44 -4.76 10.29 4.77
CA ALA A 44 -4.02 9.36 3.92
C ALA A 44 -4.47 9.46 2.45
N LEU A 45 -5.78 9.59 2.18
CA LEU A 45 -6.35 9.81 0.85
C LEU A 45 -5.85 11.13 0.24
N ASP A 46 -5.88 12.23 1.00
CA ASP A 46 -5.38 13.53 0.57
C ASP A 46 -3.90 13.46 0.21
N TRP A 47 -3.10 12.74 1.00
CA TRP A 47 -1.70 12.50 0.68
C TRP A 47 -1.55 11.68 -0.60
N ALA A 48 -2.29 10.57 -0.74
CA ALA A 48 -2.21 9.68 -1.89
C ALA A 48 -2.51 10.42 -3.20
N CYS A 49 -3.62 11.16 -3.25
CA CYS A 49 -4.04 11.95 -4.42
C CYS A 49 -3.17 13.20 -4.65
N GLY A 50 -2.54 13.72 -3.60
CA GLY A 50 -1.65 14.88 -3.66
C GLY A 50 -0.20 14.46 -3.88
N LYS A 51 0.59 14.50 -2.79
CA LYS A 51 2.04 14.28 -2.83
C LYS A 51 2.43 12.84 -3.19
N GLY A 52 1.58 11.87 -2.89
CA GLY A 52 1.79 10.46 -3.22
C GLY A 52 1.69 10.20 -4.73
N GLY A 53 0.91 10.99 -5.47
CA GLY A 53 0.82 10.91 -6.93
C GLY A 53 -0.02 9.75 -7.45
N ALA A 54 -1.00 9.27 -6.67
CA ALA A 54 -2.10 8.43 -7.15
C ALA A 54 -2.96 9.21 -8.16
N ASP A 55 -3.47 8.53 -9.18
CA ASP A 55 -4.53 9.05 -10.04
C ASP A 55 -5.89 8.85 -9.37
N CYS A 56 -6.42 9.93 -8.78
CA CYS A 56 -7.72 9.96 -8.13
C CYS A 56 -8.85 10.47 -9.04
N SER A 57 -8.66 10.46 -10.36
CA SER A 57 -9.67 10.90 -11.32
C SER A 57 -10.91 9.99 -11.34
N GLN A 58 -10.77 8.70 -11.01
CA GLN A 58 -11.89 7.74 -11.08
C GLN A 58 -12.83 7.79 -9.86
N ILE A 59 -12.42 8.41 -8.76
CA ILE A 59 -13.23 8.61 -7.55
C ILE A 59 -13.98 9.94 -7.55
N GLN A 60 -13.88 10.75 -8.61
CA GLN A 60 -14.59 12.02 -8.70
C GLN A 60 -16.06 11.82 -9.07
N VAL A 61 -16.90 12.83 -8.79
CA VAL A 61 -18.33 12.79 -9.14
C VAL A 61 -18.53 12.38 -10.61
N ASN A 62 -19.49 11.50 -10.86
CA ASN A 62 -19.82 10.90 -12.17
C ASN A 62 -18.74 9.98 -12.77
N LYS A 63 -17.79 9.51 -11.96
CA LYS A 63 -16.77 8.55 -12.40
C LYS A 63 -17.04 7.15 -11.86
N PRO A 64 -16.46 6.10 -12.47
CA PRO A 64 -16.82 4.71 -12.18
C PRO A 64 -16.64 4.30 -10.72
N CYS A 65 -15.67 4.88 -10.00
CA CYS A 65 -15.35 4.56 -8.60
C CYS A 65 -15.85 5.62 -7.61
N TYR A 66 -16.81 6.47 -8.01
CA TYR A 66 -17.41 7.43 -7.08
C TYR A 66 -18.34 6.77 -6.06
N LEU A 67 -19.06 5.73 -6.47
CA LEU A 67 -19.98 5.00 -5.61
C LEU A 67 -19.36 3.67 -5.18
N PRO A 68 -19.42 3.32 -3.88
CA PRO A 68 -20.06 4.07 -2.80
C PRO A 68 -19.30 5.37 -2.47
N ASN A 69 -20.03 6.45 -2.18
CA ASN A 69 -19.44 7.74 -1.84
C ASN A 69 -19.05 7.78 -0.35
N THR A 70 -18.05 6.97 0.02
CA THR A 70 -17.47 6.95 1.36
C THR A 70 -15.98 7.21 1.29
N ILE A 71 -15.41 7.70 2.39
CA ILE A 71 -13.97 7.93 2.49
C ILE A 71 -13.20 6.62 2.32
N ARG A 72 -13.70 5.51 2.88
CA ARG A 72 -13.08 4.20 2.78
C ARG A 72 -12.98 3.70 1.34
N ASP A 73 -14.05 3.81 0.56
CA ASP A 73 -14.09 3.34 -0.83
C ASP A 73 -13.13 4.17 -1.70
N HIS A 74 -13.15 5.49 -1.53
CA HIS A 74 -12.28 6.41 -2.25
C HIS A 74 -10.80 6.20 -1.86
N ALA A 75 -10.52 6.04 -0.57
CA ALA A 75 -9.20 5.72 -0.03
C ALA A 75 -8.68 4.40 -0.59
N SER A 76 -9.50 3.35 -0.60
CA SER A 76 -9.10 2.04 -1.15
C SER A 76 -8.67 2.15 -2.61
N TYR A 77 -9.43 2.87 -3.44
CA TYR A 77 -9.06 3.08 -4.83
C TYR A 77 -7.73 3.85 -4.96
N ALA A 78 -7.58 4.97 -4.23
CA ALA A 78 -6.39 5.79 -4.28
C ALA A 78 -5.14 5.05 -3.77
N PHE A 79 -5.28 4.28 -2.70
CA PHE A 79 -4.21 3.47 -2.11
C PHE A 79 -3.73 2.41 -3.08
N ASN A 80 -4.66 1.70 -3.72
CA ASN A 80 -4.30 0.71 -4.72
C ASN A 80 -3.60 1.36 -5.92
N ASN A 81 -4.14 2.45 -6.47
CA ASN A 81 -3.50 3.10 -7.62
C ASN A 81 -2.06 3.56 -7.30
N TYR A 82 -1.85 4.19 -6.14
CA TYR A 82 -0.50 4.52 -5.66
C TYR A 82 0.39 3.28 -5.56
N TYR A 83 -0.11 2.25 -4.88
CA TYR A 83 0.64 1.04 -4.61
C TYR A 83 1.06 0.34 -5.90
N GLN A 84 0.14 0.09 -6.84
CA GLN A 84 0.48 -0.54 -8.13
C GLN A 84 1.51 0.28 -8.92
N LYS A 85 1.38 1.61 -8.90
CA LYS A 85 2.27 2.52 -9.62
C LYS A 85 3.70 2.57 -9.08
N PHE A 86 3.87 2.38 -7.76
CA PHE A 86 5.14 2.63 -7.09
C PHE A 86 5.73 1.44 -6.33
N LYS A 87 5.03 0.30 -6.23
CA LYS A 87 5.51 -0.88 -5.48
C LYS A 87 6.83 -1.44 -6.02
N SER A 88 7.03 -1.42 -7.34
CA SER A 88 8.31 -1.77 -7.98
C SER A 88 9.48 -0.84 -7.63
N LYS A 89 9.17 0.33 -7.03
CA LYS A 89 10.15 1.31 -6.52
C LYS A 89 10.24 1.30 -4.99
N GLY A 90 9.68 0.28 -4.33
CA GLY A 90 9.73 0.10 -2.88
C GLY A 90 8.61 0.79 -2.11
N ALA A 91 7.55 1.28 -2.78
CA ALA A 91 6.36 1.73 -2.06
C ALA A 91 5.66 0.54 -1.38
N SER A 92 5.17 0.76 -0.17
CA SER A 92 4.42 -0.23 0.60
C SER A 92 2.95 0.17 0.74
N CYS A 93 2.09 -0.81 1.03
CA CYS A 93 0.71 -0.59 1.41
C CYS A 93 0.61 -0.19 2.90
N TYR A 94 1.27 0.89 3.30
CA TYR A 94 1.34 1.28 4.72
C TYR A 94 0.33 2.38 5.07
N PHE A 95 0.39 3.54 4.40
CA PHE A 95 -0.52 4.68 4.64
C PHE A 95 -0.74 5.03 6.12
N ASN A 96 0.30 4.94 6.95
CA ASN A 96 0.20 5.08 8.42
C ASN A 96 -0.65 4.00 9.10
N SER A 97 -0.50 2.75 8.66
CA SER A 97 -1.33 1.60 9.05
C SER A 97 -2.81 1.73 8.68
N ALA A 98 -3.15 2.61 7.74
CA ALA A 98 -4.52 2.82 7.27
C ALA A 98 -4.92 1.88 6.12
N ALA A 99 -4.04 0.98 5.71
CA ALA A 99 -4.22 0.14 4.54
C ALA A 99 -3.69 -1.27 4.76
N ILE A 100 -4.28 -2.22 4.03
CA ILE A 100 -3.92 -3.64 4.04
C ILE A 100 -3.84 -4.17 2.60
N VAL A 101 -3.00 -5.19 2.40
CA VAL A 101 -2.96 -5.93 1.14
C VAL A 101 -4.02 -7.03 1.18
N THR A 102 -4.73 -7.21 0.07
CA THR A 102 -5.72 -8.27 -0.13
C THR A 102 -5.47 -8.99 -1.45
N ASP A 103 -5.69 -10.30 -1.46
CA ASP A 103 -5.70 -11.13 -2.68
C ASP A 103 -7.09 -11.17 -3.34
N LEU A 104 -8.10 -10.55 -2.71
CA LEU A 104 -9.45 -10.46 -3.22
C LEU A 104 -9.59 -9.20 -4.08
N ASP A 105 -9.90 -9.37 -5.37
CA ASP A 105 -10.14 -8.25 -6.29
C ASP A 105 -11.27 -7.34 -5.75
N PRO A 106 -10.97 -6.09 -5.37
CA PRO A 106 -11.97 -5.15 -4.85
C PRO A 106 -12.81 -4.48 -5.95
N SER A 107 -12.55 -4.81 -7.22
CA SER A 107 -13.30 -4.29 -8.36
C SER A 107 -14.77 -4.69 -8.30
N HIS A 108 -15.64 -3.73 -8.61
CA HIS A 108 -17.09 -3.94 -8.59
C HIS A 108 -17.75 -3.05 -9.63
N ASN A 109 -18.82 -3.53 -10.27
CA ASN A 109 -19.51 -2.83 -11.36
C ASN A 109 -18.51 -2.32 -12.42
N SER A 110 -18.55 -1.03 -12.71
CA SER A 110 -17.62 -0.32 -13.60
C SER A 110 -16.36 0.19 -12.90
N CYS A 111 -16.28 0.16 -11.57
CA CYS A 111 -15.07 0.51 -10.84
C CYS A 111 -14.05 -0.65 -10.93
N LYS A 112 -12.92 -0.41 -11.58
CA LYS A 112 -11.86 -1.40 -11.78
C LYS A 112 -10.59 -0.96 -11.07
N PHE A 113 -10.09 -1.81 -10.19
CA PHE A 113 -8.82 -1.61 -9.50
C PHE A 113 -7.70 -2.20 -10.32
N GLU A 114 -6.63 -1.44 -10.54
CA GLU A 114 -5.46 -1.92 -11.26
C GLU A 114 -4.75 -3.04 -10.47
N HIS A 115 -4.18 -3.99 -11.21
CA HIS A 115 -3.30 -5.03 -10.66
C HIS A 115 -2.11 -5.18 -11.61
N ILE A 116 -0.93 -4.81 -11.14
CA ILE A 116 0.33 -4.92 -11.89
C ILE A 116 1.14 -6.03 -11.23
N PRO A 117 1.26 -7.22 -11.84
CA PRO A 117 2.08 -8.30 -11.28
C PRO A 117 3.55 -7.90 -11.09
#